data_AF-A0A4Y2IGQ8-F1
#
_entry.id   AF-A0A4Y2IGQ8-F1
#
_cell.length_a   1.000
_cell.length_b   1.000
_cell.length_c   1.000
_cell.angle_alpha   90.00
_cell.angle_beta   90.00
_cell.angle_gamma   90.00
#
_symmetry.space_group_name_H-M   'P 1'
#
loop_
_entity.id
_entity.type
_entity.pdbx_description
1 polymer ?
#
loop_
_entity_poly.entity_id
_entity_poly.type
_entity_poly.pdbx_seq_one_letter_code
_entity_poly.pdbx_strand_id
1 'polypeptide(L)'
;MLYIQTKDRSRNSAAQLTPLFDHPPYSPDLAPSDFHLFHKLKEFLGGKRFGSDGVLENAVTTWLKELAAEEYDMGILKLMDRYDKCLNVGGDYVEK
;
A
#
# COMPACT_ATOMS: atom_id res chain seq x y z
N MET A 1 28.48 -3.42 -1.09
CA MET A 1 28.70 -2.74 0.20
C MET A 1 27.41 -2.02 0.57
N LEU A 2 26.94 -2.26 1.80
CA LEU A 2 25.65 -1.85 2.34
C LEU A 2 25.49 -0.32 2.35
N TYR A 3 24.39 0.19 1.80
CA TYR A 3 23.99 1.59 1.98
C TYR A 3 22.70 1.63 2.82
N ILE A 4 22.85 1.41 4.12
CA ILE A 4 21.85 1.85 5.10
C ILE A 4 22.62 2.73 6.08
N GLN A 5 22.69 4.02 5.76
CA GLN A 5 23.27 5.04 6.62
C GLN A 5 22.32 5.26 7.80
N THR A 6 22.80 4.96 9.00
CA THR A 6 22.14 5.27 10.28
C THR A 6 21.90 6.77 10.39
N LYS A 7 20.63 7.19 10.39
CA LYS A 7 20.26 8.59 10.63
C LYS A 7 19.90 8.78 12.10
N ASP A 8 20.62 9.74 12.68
CA ASP A 8 20.70 10.11 14.08
C ASP A 8 19.35 10.14 14.82
N ARG A 9 19.32 9.49 16.00
CA ARG A 9 18.18 9.41 16.91
C ARG A 9 18.15 10.65 17.78
N SER A 10 17.47 11.70 17.31
CA SER A 10 16.93 12.74 18.20
C SER A 10 15.74 13.46 17.58
N ARG A 11 14.53 13.09 18.02
CA ARG A 11 13.37 13.98 18.22
C ARG A 11 12.23 13.21 18.89
N ASN A 12 11.90 13.59 20.12
CA ASN A 12 10.78 13.05 20.90
C ASN A 12 9.46 13.78 20.54
N SER A 13 8.38 13.02 20.34
CA SER A 13 7.01 13.38 20.78
C SER A 13 6.10 12.16 20.63
N ALA A 14 5.00 12.12 21.40
CA ALA A 14 4.09 10.99 21.61
C ALA A 14 3.30 10.48 20.37
N ALA A 15 3.80 10.72 19.15
CA ALA A 15 3.27 10.21 17.89
C ALA A 15 4.02 8.97 17.36
N GLN A 16 5.03 8.46 18.08
CA GLN A 16 5.98 7.44 17.58
C GLN A 16 5.76 6.02 18.15
N LEU A 17 4.52 5.61 18.41
CA LEU A 17 4.26 4.21 18.77
C LEU A 17 4.17 3.29 17.55
N THR A 18 4.05 3.84 16.34
CA THR A 18 4.15 3.07 15.10
C THR A 18 5.57 3.17 14.55
N PRO A 19 6.28 2.05 14.32
CA PRO A 19 7.51 2.07 13.54
C PRO A 19 7.20 2.68 12.17
N LEU A 20 7.87 3.78 11.83
CA LEU A 20 7.81 4.32 10.48
C LEU A 20 8.53 3.34 9.56
N PHE A 21 7.82 2.79 8.58
CA PHE A 21 8.40 1.92 7.59
C PHE A 21 9.03 2.78 6.49
N ASP A 22 10.34 2.62 6.26
CA ASP A 22 11.04 3.36 5.21
C ASP A 22 10.47 2.95 3.85
N HIS A 23 9.94 3.92 3.12
CA HIS A 23 9.36 3.71 1.79
C HIS A 23 10.23 4.39 0.72
N PRO A 24 10.78 3.63 -0.24
CA PRO A 24 11.59 4.22 -1.30
C PRO A 24 10.77 5.15 -2.20
N PRO A 25 11.36 6.25 -2.72
CA PRO A 25 10.70 7.14 -3.66
C PRO A 25 10.24 6.40 -4.92
N TYR A 26 9.04 6.72 -5.42
CA TYR A 26 8.49 6.19 -6.68
C TYR A 26 8.31 4.66 -6.72
N SER A 27 8.03 4.02 -5.58
CA SER A 27 7.84 2.56 -5.49
C SER A 27 6.39 2.14 -5.17
N PRO A 28 5.41 2.44 -6.04
CA PRO A 28 4.02 2.00 -5.86
C PRO A 28 3.89 0.47 -5.88
N ASP A 29 4.84 -0.23 -6.52
CA ASP A 29 4.98 -1.69 -6.50
C ASP A 29 5.33 -2.26 -5.12
N LEU A 30 5.74 -1.41 -4.17
CA LEU A 30 6.00 -1.74 -2.76
C LEU A 30 4.98 -1.12 -1.79
N ALA A 31 3.89 -0.53 -2.31
CA ALA A 31 2.80 -0.01 -1.51
C ALA A 31 1.55 -0.92 -1.63
N PRO A 32 1.14 -1.63 -0.57
CA PRO A 32 -0.03 -2.53 -0.62
C PRO A 32 -1.32 -1.84 -1.08
N SER A 33 -1.49 -0.57 -0.74
CA SER A 33 -2.59 0.25 -1.24
C SER A 33 -2.61 0.33 -2.76
N ASP A 34 -1.45 0.58 -3.40
CA ASP A 34 -1.34 0.78 -4.84
C ASP A 34 -1.38 -0.54 -5.63
N PHE A 35 -0.55 -1.52 -5.26
CA PHE A 35 -0.45 -2.76 -6.04
C PHE A 35 -1.62 -3.72 -5.80
N HIS A 36 -2.32 -3.62 -4.66
CA HIS A 36 -3.39 -4.55 -4.27
C HIS A 36 -4.77 -3.87 -4.11
N LEU A 37 -4.95 -3.05 -3.07
CA LEU A 37 -6.28 -2.53 -2.70
C LEU A 37 -6.90 -1.66 -3.79
N PHE A 38 -6.15 -0.68 -4.31
CA PHE A 38 -6.64 0.24 -5.34
C PHE A 38 -6.84 -0.45 -6.68
N HIS A 39 -6.20 -1.58 -6.93
CA HIS A 39 -6.49 -2.37 -8.13
C HIS A 39 -7.92 -2.91 -8.08
N LYS A 40 -8.31 -3.52 -6.97
CA LYS A 40 -9.67 -4.03 -6.75
C LYS A 40 -10.70 -2.90 -6.68
N LEU A 41 -10.32 -1.79 -6.04
CA LEU A 41 -11.19 -0.60 -6.01
C LEU A 41 -11.44 -0.07 -7.42
N LYS A 42 -10.43 -0.03 -8.30
CA LYS A 42 -10.60 0.38 -9.70
C LYS A 42 -11.52 -0.57 -10.46
N GLU A 43 -11.43 -1.88 -10.23
CA GLU A 43 -12.36 -2.87 -10.80
C GLU A 43 -13.80 -2.62 -10.30
N PHE A 44 -13.97 -2.38 -9.00
CA PHE A 44 -15.25 -2.02 -8.42
C PHE A 44 -15.80 -0.71 -9.00
N LEU A 45 -14.98 0.32 -9.18
CA LEU A 45 -15.42 1.61 -9.72
C LEU A 45 -15.62 1.59 -11.24
N GLY A 46 -15.05 0.60 -11.93
CA GLY A 46 -15.07 0.47 -13.38
C GLY A 46 -16.48 0.61 -13.98
N GLY A 47 -16.64 1.58 -14.88
CA GLY A 47 -17.89 1.82 -15.62
C GLY A 47 -19.03 2.44 -14.81
N LYS A 48 -18.85 2.67 -13.50
CA LYS A 48 -19.89 3.30 -12.66
C LYS A 48 -19.85 4.82 -12.80
N ARG A 49 -21.03 5.44 -12.83
CA ARG A 49 -21.21 6.90 -12.73
C ARG A 49 -21.97 7.20 -11.45
N PHE A 50 -21.44 8.12 -10.66
CA PHE A 50 -22.06 8.56 -9.41
C PHE A 50 -22.62 9.97 -9.59
N GLY A 51 -23.80 10.22 -9.05
CA GLY A 51 -24.49 11.51 -9.20
C GLY A 51 -23.95 12.63 -8.30
N SER A 52 -23.16 12.29 -7.28
CA SER A 52 -22.48 13.21 -6.38
C SER A 52 -21.36 12.49 -5.61
N ASP A 53 -20.49 13.28 -4.99
CA ASP A 53 -19.41 12.77 -4.14
C ASP A 53 -19.95 11.96 -2.96
N GLY A 54 -21.05 12.40 -2.33
CA GLY A 54 -21.67 11.65 -1.23
C GLY A 54 -22.17 10.25 -1.63
N VAL A 55 -22.63 10.08 -2.87
CA VAL A 55 -23.02 8.76 -3.39
C VAL A 55 -21.77 7.89 -3.64
N LEU A 56 -20.70 8.48 -4.19
CA LEU A 56 -19.42 7.80 -4.39
C LEU A 56 -18.82 7.35 -3.05
N GLU A 57 -18.74 8.25 -2.06
CA GLU A 57 -18.20 7.98 -0.73
C GLU A 57 -18.96 6.85 -0.03
N ASN A 58 -20.29 6.87 -0.08
CA ASN A 58 -21.11 5.80 0.50
C ASN A 58 -20.88 4.46 -0.21
N ALA A 59 -20.77 4.45 -1.55
CA ALA A 59 -20.51 3.24 -2.32
C ALA A 59 -19.12 2.65 -2.00
N VAL A 60 -18.08 3.47 -1.94
CA VAL A 60 -16.71 3.04 -1.60
C VAL A 60 -16.64 2.55 -0.15
N THR A 61 -17.28 3.26 0.78
CA THR A 61 -17.32 2.87 2.19
C THR A 61 -18.03 1.54 2.38
N THR A 62 -19.13 1.31 1.67
CA THR A 62 -19.86 0.04 1.71
C THR A 62 -19.00 -1.08 1.14
N TRP A 63 -18.38 -0.87 -0.02
CA TRP A 63 -17.49 -1.83 -0.63
C TRP A 63 -16.30 -2.20 0.27
N LEU A 64 -15.66 -1.23 0.94
CA LEU A 64 -14.56 -1.50 1.88
C LEU A 64 -15.01 -2.36 3.08
N LYS A 65 -16.25 -2.17 3.56
CA LYS A 65 -16.84 -2.95 4.67
C LYS A 65 -17.21 -4.38 4.26
N GLU A 66 -17.57 -4.58 3.01
CA GLU A 66 -17.94 -5.88 2.45
C GLU A 66 -16.72 -6.66 1.94
N LEU A 67 -15.59 -5.99 1.71
CA LEU A 67 -14.36 -6.63 1.29
C LEU A 67 -13.89 -7.63 2.36
N ALA A 68 -13.64 -8.88 1.94
CA ALA A 68 -13.22 -9.96 2.82
C ALA A 68 -11.92 -9.60 3.56
N ALA A 69 -11.83 -9.97 4.84
CA ALA A 69 -10.66 -9.66 5.68
C ALA A 69 -9.37 -10.22 5.06
N GLU A 70 -9.48 -11.40 4.43
CA GLU A 70 -8.40 -12.10 3.75
C GLU A 70 -7.80 -11.29 2.60
N GLU A 71 -8.55 -10.37 1.97
CA GLU A 71 -8.01 -9.49 0.93
C GLU A 71 -7.03 -8.47 1.50
N TYR A 72 -7.32 -7.94 2.69
CA TYR A 72 -6.37 -7.07 3.38
C TYR A 72 -5.11 -7.85 3.79
N ASP A 73 -5.30 -9.05 4.37
CA ASP A 73 -4.19 -9.91 4.77
C ASP A 73 -3.31 -10.30 3.58
N MET A 74 -3.92 -10.69 2.45
CA MET A 74 -3.18 -11.02 1.23
C MET A 74 -2.38 -9.84 0.69
N GLY A 75 -2.93 -8.62 0.74
CA GLY A 75 -2.21 -7.41 0.34
C GLY A 75 -0.95 -7.18 1.17
N ILE A 76 -1.05 -7.37 2.49
CA ILE A 76 0.07 -7.23 3.42
C ILE A 76 1.09 -8.37 3.27
N LEU A 77 0.64 -9.62 3.14
CA LEU A 77 1.53 -10.77 2.96
C LEU A 77 2.33 -10.68 1.66
N LYS A 78 1.70 -10.25 0.56
CA LYS A 78 2.37 -10.02 -0.73
C LYS A 78 3.45 -8.94 -0.68
N LEU A 79 3.44 -8.07 0.33
CA LEU A 79 4.50 -7.07 0.51
C LEU A 79 5.86 -7.74 0.73
N MET A 80 5.91 -8.83 1.50
CA MET A 80 7.15 -9.55 1.80
C MET A 80 7.75 -10.15 0.54
N ASP A 81 6.93 -10.86 -0.24
CA ASP A 81 7.35 -11.43 -1.53
C ASP A 81 7.85 -10.35 -2.51
N ARG A 82 7.24 -9.16 -2.48
CA ARG A 82 7.63 -8.04 -3.34
C ARG A 82 8.95 -7.41 -2.89
N TYR A 83 9.22 -7.31 -1.59
CA TYR A 83 10.53 -6.90 -1.09
C TYR A 83 11.63 -7.86 -1.52
N ASP A 84 11.39 -9.17 -1.37
CA ASP A 84 12.35 -10.19 -1.79
C ASP A 84 12.62 -10.11 -3.29
N LYS A 85 11.58 -9.93 -4.11
CA LYS A 85 11.74 -9.73 -5.56
C LYS A 85 12.53 -8.46 -5.88
N CYS A 86 12.19 -7.33 -5.25
CA CYS A 86 12.87 -6.05 -5.43
C CYS A 86 14.38 -6.17 -5.12
N LEU A 87 14.74 -6.85 -4.03
CA LEU A 87 16.13 -7.11 -3.68
C LEU A 87 16.83 -7.99 -4.72
N ASN A 88 16.17 -9.03 -5.21
CA ASN A 88 16.73 -9.96 -6.20
C ASN A 88 16.95 -9.31 -7.58
N VAL A 89 16.19 -8.27 -7.93
CA VAL A 89 16.38 -7.49 -9.17
C VAL A 89 17.24 -6.22 -8.97
N GLY A 90 17.91 -6.10 -7.82
CA GLY A 90 18.82 -4.98 -7.55
C GLY A 90 18.13 -3.63 -7.32
N GLY A 91 16.88 -3.66 -6.86
CA GLY A 91 16.08 -2.46 -6.57
C GLY A 91 15.26 -1.93 -7.75
N ASP A 92 15.22 -2.66 -8.87
CA ASP A 92 14.35 -2.34 -10.01
C ASP A 92 12.86 -2.68 -9.73
N TYR A 93 11.96 -2.20 -10.58
CA TYR A 93 10.52 -2.38 -10.45
C TYR A 93 10.09 -3.85 -10.46
N VAL A 94 9.18 -4.19 -9.56
CA VAL A 94 8.60 -5.55 -9.47
C VAL A 94 7.30 -5.62 -10.26
N GLU A 95 7.30 -6.43 -11.32
CA GLU A 95 6.11 -6.72 -12.13
C GLU A 95 4.95 -7.33 -11.29
N LYS A 96 3.73 -7.24 -11.83
CA LYS A 96 2.52 -7.76 -11.20
C LYS A 96 2.40 -9.27 -11.28
#